data_AF-A0AAX6E143-F1
#
_entry.id   AF-A0AAX6E143-F1
#
_cell.length_a   1.000
_cell.length_b   1.000
_cell.length_c   1.000
_cell.angle_alpha   90.00
_cell.angle_beta   90.00
_cell.angle_gamma   90.00
#
_symmetry.space_group_name_H-M   'P 1'
#
loop_
_entity.id
_entity.type
_entity.pdbx_description
1 polymer ?
#
loop_
_entity_poly.entity_id
_entity_poly.type
_entity_poly.pdbx_seq_one_letter_code
_entity_poly.pdbx_strand_id
1 'polypeptide(L)' 'MSSEMVMVDAIPFPPQITTTKPLALFGTGLTDVEVHFLQIKYNAIGIYLEKLLLNIWGIGRERRAVTLPRTTAFSRQ' A
#
# COMPACT_ATOMS: atom_id res chain seq x y z
N MET A 1 9.66 -18.37 -11.05
CA MET A 1 9.54 -16.91 -11.23
C MET A 1 9.50 -16.30 -9.84
N SER A 2 10.65 -15.87 -9.31
CA SER A 2 10.75 -15.22 -8.00
C SER A 2 9.91 -13.94 -8.05
N SER A 3 8.87 -13.84 -7.24
CA SER A 3 8.04 -12.63 -7.18
C SER A 3 8.92 -11.46 -6.75
N GLU A 4 9.06 -10.44 -7.60
CA GLU A 4 9.78 -9.22 -7.28
C GLU A 4 9.10 -8.58 -6.06
N MET A 5 9.84 -8.51 -4.94
CA MET A 5 9.32 -7.97 -3.68
C MET A 5 9.33 -6.44 -3.74
N VAL A 6 8.29 -5.81 -3.21
CA VAL A 6 8.20 -4.35 -3.12
C VAL A 6 8.97 -3.90 -1.87
N MET A 7 10.04 -3.14 -2.07
CA MET A 7 10.89 -2.65 -0.97
C MET A 7 10.37 -1.32 -0.43
N VAL A 8 10.08 -1.25 0.87
CA VAL A 8 9.66 -0.04 1.57
C VAL A 8 10.64 0.21 2.70
N ASP A 9 11.51 1.21 2.56
CA ASP A 9 12.58 1.51 3.54
C ASP A 9 13.42 0.28 3.93
N ALA A 10 13.88 -0.47 2.91
CA ALA A 10 14.60 -1.74 3.05
C ALA A 10 13.80 -2.92 3.64
N ILE A 11 12.51 -2.73 3.95
CA ILE A 11 11.61 -3.82 4.38
C ILE A 11 10.90 -4.41 3.15
N PRO A 12 11.03 -5.73 2.90
CA PRO A 12 10.39 -6.37 1.75
C PRO A 12 8.91 -6.67 2.01
N PHE A 13 8.05 -6.26 1.09
CA PHE A 13 6.64 -6.60 1.05
C PHE A 13 6.33 -7.46 -0.19
N PRO A 14 5.77 -8.66 -0.04
CA PRO A 14 5.36 -9.46 -1.19
C PRO A 14 4.23 -8.76 -1.96
N PRO A 15 4.21 -8.83 -3.30
CA PRO A 15 3.15 -8.18 -4.10
C PRO A 15 1.77 -8.82 -3.91
N GLN A 16 1.74 -10.05 -3.41
CA GLN A 16 0.51 -10.78 -3.12
C GLN A 16 0.73 -11.69 -1.91
N ILE A 17 -0.23 -11.70 -0.99
CA ILE A 17 -0.29 -12.65 0.11
C ILE A 17 -1.49 -13.56 -0.07
N THR A 18 -1.34 -14.82 0.33
CA THR A 18 -2.44 -15.79 0.32
C THR A 18 -2.72 -16.19 1.76
N THR A 19 -3.86 -15.77 2.28
CA THR A 19 -4.40 -16.27 3.55
C THR A 19 -5.50 -17.27 3.22
N THR A 20 -6.77 -16.88 3.33
CA THR A 20 -7.94 -17.63 2.82
C THR A 20 -8.25 -17.30 1.36
N LYS A 21 -7.87 -16.11 0.90
CA LYS A 21 -8.03 -15.61 -0.47
C LYS A 21 -6.77 -14.84 -0.91
N PRO A 22 -6.51 -14.72 -2.23
CA PRO A 22 -5.40 -13.93 -2.73
C PRO A 22 -5.64 -12.43 -2.56
N LEU A 23 -4.81 -11.77 -1.74
CA LEU A 23 -4.84 -10.32 -1.52
C LEU A 23 -3.64 -9.68 -2.22
N ALA A 24 -3.89 -8.65 -3.03
CA ALA A 24 -2.85 -7.89 -3.71
C ALA A 24 -2.40 -6.71 -2.85
N LEU A 25 -1.11 -6.40 -2.89
CA LEU A 25 -0.57 -5.19 -2.26
C LEU A 25 -1.15 -3.97 -2.96
N PHE A 26 -1.96 -3.21 -2.22
CA PHE A 26 -2.66 -2.03 -2.72
C PHE A 26 -1.90 -0.74 -2.46
N GLY A 27 -1.28 -0.64 -1.28
CA GLY A 27 -0.57 0.56 -0.86
C GLY A 27 0.55 0.23 0.12
N THR A 28 1.59 1.05 0.06
CA THR A 28 2.72 1.00 0.97
C THR A 28 2.93 2.36 1.61
N GLY A 29 3.45 2.38 2.83
CA GLY A 29 3.68 3.61 3.56
C GLY A 29 4.69 3.44 4.68
N LEU A 30 5.10 4.56 5.25
CA LEU A 30 5.97 4.62 6.42
C LEU A 30 5.29 5.48 7.46
N THR A 31 5.47 5.12 8.72
CA THR A 31 5.19 6.01 9.85
C THR A 31 6.51 6.43 10.46
N ASP A 32 6.70 7.74 10.55
CA ASP A 32 7.85 8.37 11.17
C ASP A 32 7.39 9.29 12.32
N VAL A 33 8.36 9.63 13.17
CA VAL A 33 8.21 10.66 14.20
C VAL A 33 9.34 11.66 13.99
N GLU A 34 8.97 12.93 13.95
CA GLU A 34 9.93 14.03 13.85
C GLU A 34 10.28 14.54 15.24
N VAL A 35 11.57 14.52 15.56
CA VAL A 35 12.11 15.08 16.79
C VAL A 35 13.16 16.14 16.43
N HIS A 36 12.78 17.40 16.61
CA HIS A 36 13.55 18.58 16.20
C HIS A 36 13.88 18.59 14.70
N PHE A 37 15.05 18.05 14.33
CA PHE A 37 15.56 18.01 12.96
C PHE A 37 15.76 16.58 12.44
N LEU A 38 15.48 15.57 13.28
CA LEU A 38 15.63 14.16 12.93
C LEU A 38 14.27 13.56 12.63
N GLN A 39 14.16 12.91 11.47
CA GLN A 39 13.03 12.08 11.09
C GLN A 39 13.35 10.62 11.41
N ILE A 40 12.71 10.09 12.45
CA ILE A 40 12.91 8.71 12.89
C ILE A 40 11.81 7.87 12.26
N LYS A 41 12.18 6.98 11.34
CA LYS A 41 11.23 6.03 10.74
C LYS A 41 11.02 4.86 11.69
N TYR A 42 9.76 4.58 12.03
CA TYR A 42 9.41 3.54 12.99
C TYR A 42 8.91 2.27 12.32
N ASN A 43 7.89 2.38 11.47
CA ASN A 43 7.22 1.21 10.88
C ASN A 43 7.01 1.40 9.39
N ALA A 44 7.20 0.33 8.62
CA ALA A 44 6.67 0.21 7.27
C ALA A 44 5.32 -0.50 7.31
N ILE A 45 4.39 0.04 6.52
CA ILE A 45 3.01 -0.44 6.43
C ILE A 45 2.76 -0.90 4.99
N GLY A 46 2.20 -2.09 4.85
CA GLY A 46 1.67 -2.62 3.59
C GLY A 46 0.20 -2.97 3.73
N ILE A 47 -0.64 -2.37 2.89
CA ILE A 47 -2.08 -2.60 2.87
C ILE A 47 -2.41 -3.57 1.74
N TYR A 48 -3.03 -4.69 2.08
CA TYR A 48 -3.43 -5.72 1.11
C TYR A 48 -4.96 -5.75 0.96
N LEU A 49 -5.43 -5.77 -0.28
CA LEU A 49 -6.86 -5.80 -0.60
C LEU A 49 -7.18 -6.92 -1.59
N GLU A 50 -8.43 -7.41 -1.54
CA GLU A 50 -8.92 -8.41 -2.48
C GLU A 50 -9.02 -7.80 -3.89
N LYS A 51 -8.45 -8.50 -4.89
CA LYS A 51 -8.47 -8.02 -6.30
C LYS A 51 -9.89 -7.74 -6.81
N LEU A 52 -10.88 -8.48 -6.31
CA LEU A 52 -12.28 -8.30 -6.67
C LEU A 52 -12.80 -6.91 -6.25
N LEU A 53 -12.41 -6.42 -5.07
CA LEU A 53 -12.75 -5.07 -4.63
C LEU A 53 -12.05 -4.00 -5.47
N LEU A 54 -10.78 -4.21 -5.82
CA LEU A 54 -10.05 -3.28 -6.71
C LEU A 54 -10.71 -3.15 -8.09
N ASN A 55 -11.23 -4.25 -8.62
CA ASN A 55 -11.96 -4.26 -9.87
C ASN A 55 -13.32 -3.56 -9.76
N ILE A 56 -14.08 -3.81 -8.68
CA ILE A 56 -15.38 -3.15 -8.45
C ILE A 56 -15.22 -1.64 -8.33
N TRP A 57 -14.18 -1.19 -7.63
CA TRP A 57 -13.91 0.23 -7.43
C TRP A 57 -13.24 0.89 -8.65
N GLY A 58 -12.99 0.13 -9.73
CA GLY A 58 -12.38 0.66 -10.96
C GLY A 58 -10.94 1.13 -10.79
N ILE A 59 -10.27 0.75 -9.70
CA ILE A 59 -8.91 1.20 -9.37
C ILE A 59 -7.86 0.43 -10.20
N GLY A 60 -8.24 -0.70 -10.80
CA GLY A 60 -7.36 -1.54 -11.64
C GLY A 60 -7.21 -1.13 -13.11
N ARG A 61 -7.82 -0.03 -13.57
CA ARG A 61 -7.73 0.43 -14.98
C ARG A 61 -6.84 1.67 -15.07
N GLU A 62 -5.56 1.45 -15.36
CA GLU A 62 -4.57 2.41 -15.89
C GLU A 62 -4.76 3.88 -15.47
N ARG A 63 -5.02 4.13 -14.19
CA ARG A 63 -4.92 5.48 -13.62
C ARG A 63 -3.52 5.56 -13.06
N ARG A 64 -2.62 6.19 -13.81
CA ARG A 64 -1.28 6.57 -13.33
C ARG A 64 -1.44 7.12 -11.92
N ALA A 65 -0.59 6.66 -10.99
CA ALA A 65 -0.61 6.99 -9.56
C ALA A 65 -0.52 8.51 -9.22
N VAL A 66 -0.59 9.38 -10.22
CA VAL A 66 -0.56 10.85 -10.15
C VAL A 66 -1.93 11.46 -9.85
N THR A 67 -3.03 10.69 -9.85
CA THR A 67 -4.38 11.28 -9.66
C THR A 67 -5.34 10.40 -8.86
N LEU A 68 -4.91 9.97 -7.68
CA LEU A 68 -5.87 9.79 -6.59
C LEU A 68 -5.79 11.05 -5.73
N PRO A 69 -6.87 11.86 -5.66
CA PRO A 69 -6.84 13.05 -4.83
C PRO A 69 -6.60 12.61 -3.37
N ARG A 70 -5.86 13.41 -2.60
CA ARG A 70 -5.74 13.28 -1.14
C ARG A 70 -7.11 13.56 -0.49
N THR A 71 -8.11 12.74 -0.77
CA THR A 71 -9.45 12.87 -0.22
C THR A 71 -9.56 11.97 1.00
N THR A 72 -9.71 12.58 2.16
CA THR A 72 -10.09 11.99 3.46
C THR A 72 -11.47 11.31 3.45
N ALA A 73 -12.12 11.20 2.30
CA ALA A 73 -13.46 10.62 2.15
C ALA A 73 -13.48 9.08 2.29
N PHE A 74 -12.33 8.41 2.16
CA PHE A 74 -12.26 6.94 2.21
C PHE A 74 -12.15 6.36 3.63
N SER A 75 -11.77 7.17 4.63
CA SER A 75 -11.58 6.72 6.01
C SER A 75 -12.71 7.13 6.97
N ARG A 76 -13.83 7.64 6.44
CA ARG A 76 -15.02 8.02 7.23
C ARG A 76 -16.23 7.21 6.75
N GLN A 77 -16.27 5.93 7.11
CA GLN A 77 -17.52 5.18 7.28
C GLN A 77 -17.43 4.41 8.59
#